data_AF-A0KT26-F1
#
_entry.id   AF-A0KT26-F1
#
_cell.length_a   1.000
_cell.length_b   1.000
_cell.length_c   1.000
_cell.angle_alpha   90.00
_cell.angle_beta   90.00
_cell.angle_gamma   90.00
#
_symmetry.space_group_name_H-M   'P 1'
#
loop_
_entity.id
_entity.type
_entity.pdbx_description
1 polymer ?
#
loop_
_entity_poly.entity_id
_entity_poly.type
_entity_poly.pdbx_seq_one_letter_code
_entity_poly.pdbx_strand_id
1 'polypeptide(L)'
;MASYLFSEPGVKLHFGLNTSALLNAIEHANVIVLHAAIYNNFVNNAVGQLLLQRLQSESFKQLTLIKLEPTGPWRDEFATILRPKMPRQEIEQLYEISRHWCAELKTQFPEVVNLVSTQALPLQPILLIGDKLFVGHYAHSHTTSAQGLWIEFDAIALGLAPNSLIDWFYSGVNTTEDSPVAITLGRYVEECRRAVGDLWYQSVIALDKERH
;
A
#
# COMPACT_ATOMS: atom_id res chain seq x y z
N MET A 1 27.69 -26.31 2.44
CA MET A 1 26.94 -25.12 2.91
C MET A 1 26.57 -24.32 1.68
N ALA A 2 25.28 -24.29 1.32
CA ALA A 2 24.84 -23.62 0.10
C ALA A 2 24.75 -22.12 0.35
N SER A 3 25.59 -21.33 -0.31
CA SER A 3 25.53 -19.87 -0.33
C SER A 3 24.48 -19.42 -1.35
N TYR A 4 23.20 -19.58 -1.03
CA TYR A 4 22.13 -18.86 -1.71
C TYR A 4 21.73 -17.66 -0.84
N LEU A 5 22.61 -16.66 -0.77
CA LEU A 5 22.17 -15.32 -0.41
C LEU A 5 21.52 -14.76 -1.66
N PHE A 6 20.20 -14.96 -1.75
CA PHE A 6 19.32 -14.44 -2.78
C PHE A 6 19.57 -12.94 -2.95
N SER A 7 20.32 -12.58 -3.99
CA SER A 7 20.34 -11.23 -4.53
C SER A 7 19.78 -11.31 -5.94
N GLU A 8 18.53 -11.76 -6.04
CA GLU A 8 17.78 -11.57 -7.27
C GLU A 8 17.75 -10.06 -7.54
N PRO A 9 18.23 -9.60 -8.72
CA PRO A 9 18.14 -8.20 -9.09
C PRO A 9 16.70 -7.72 -8.92
N GLY A 10 16.53 -6.65 -8.16
CA GLY A 10 15.20 -6.09 -7.90
C GLY A 10 14.47 -6.63 -6.67
N VAL A 11 15.03 -7.55 -5.87
CA VAL A 11 14.50 -7.88 -4.53
C VAL A 11 15.46 -7.40 -3.45
N LYS A 12 14.95 -6.64 -2.47
CA LYS A 12 15.73 -6.22 -1.30
C LYS A 12 14.97 -6.51 -0.01
N LEU A 13 15.69 -7.05 0.97
CA LEU A 13 15.18 -7.30 2.30
C LEU A 13 15.64 -6.18 3.24
N HIS A 14 14.72 -5.67 4.05
CA HIS A 14 14.96 -4.58 4.99
C HIS A 14 14.46 -4.95 6.39
N PHE A 15 15.24 -4.61 7.41
CA PHE A 15 14.79 -4.64 8.80
C PHE A 15 14.19 -3.27 9.14
N GLY A 16 12.87 -3.20 9.17
CA GLY A 16 12.09 -1.98 9.17
C GLY A 16 11.79 -1.48 7.76
N LEU A 17 10.79 -0.61 7.67
CA LEU A 17 10.44 0.07 6.44
C LEU A 17 11.59 1.01 6.05
N ASN A 18 12.27 0.71 4.94
CA ASN A 18 13.37 1.53 4.44
C ASN A 18 12.83 2.88 3.95
N THR A 19 12.90 3.88 4.84
CA THR A 19 12.31 5.20 4.59
C THR A 19 13.00 5.93 3.45
N SER A 20 14.32 5.77 3.28
CA SER A 20 15.04 6.39 2.17
C SER A 20 14.63 5.81 0.81
N ALA A 21 14.49 4.49 0.71
CA ALA A 21 14.01 3.83 -0.50
C ALA A 21 12.55 4.20 -0.80
N LEU A 22 11.71 4.29 0.23
CA LEU A 22 10.32 4.70 0.12
C LEU A 22 10.20 6.15 -0.39
N LEU A 23 10.93 7.09 0.20
CA LEU A 23 10.92 8.50 -0.23
C LEU A 23 11.36 8.63 -1.70
N ASN A 24 12.44 7.95 -2.09
CA ASN A 24 12.89 7.92 -3.47
C ASN A 24 11.81 7.37 -4.42
N ALA A 25 11.12 6.30 -4.03
CA ALA A 25 10.03 5.76 -4.85
C ALA A 25 8.86 6.76 -4.99
N ILE A 26 8.47 7.43 -3.90
CA ILE A 26 7.37 8.42 -3.90
C ILE A 26 7.70 9.63 -4.78
N GLU A 27 8.95 10.09 -4.75
CA GLU A 27 9.41 11.24 -5.53
C GLU A 27 9.21 11.04 -7.04
N HIS A 28 9.44 9.82 -7.52
CA HIS A 28 9.40 9.47 -8.95
C HIS A 28 8.06 8.88 -9.41
N ALA A 29 7.22 8.41 -8.48
CA ALA A 29 5.93 7.83 -8.83
C ALA A 29 4.89 8.91 -9.15
N ASN A 30 4.06 8.62 -10.16
CA ASN A 30 2.88 9.43 -10.50
C ASN A 30 1.58 8.81 -9.95
N VAL A 31 1.60 7.53 -9.59
CA VAL A 31 0.48 6.83 -8.97
C VAL A 31 0.97 6.05 -7.77
N ILE A 32 0.24 6.16 -6.66
CA ILE A 32 0.54 5.50 -5.39
C ILE A 32 -0.73 4.85 -4.85
N VAL A 33 -0.61 3.62 -4.36
CA VAL A 33 -1.66 2.93 -3.59
C VAL A 33 -1.07 2.51 -2.25
N LEU A 34 -1.68 2.96 -1.16
CA LEU A 34 -1.28 2.60 0.19
C LEU A 34 -2.35 1.69 0.81
N HIS A 35 -1.91 0.56 1.35
CA HIS A 35 -2.71 -0.42 2.09
C HIS A 35 -1.97 -0.85 3.36
N ALA A 36 -1.89 0.02 4.37
CA ALA A 36 -1.06 -0.21 5.57
C ALA A 36 -1.83 -0.33 6.89
N ALA A 37 -3.15 -0.59 6.83
CA ALA A 37 -4.10 -0.64 7.95
C ALA A 37 -4.26 0.68 8.74
N ILE A 38 -3.17 1.28 9.22
CA ILE A 38 -3.13 2.52 10.01
C ILE A 38 -1.99 3.42 9.51
N TYR A 39 -2.30 4.68 9.20
CA TYR A 39 -1.38 5.68 8.62
C TYR A 39 -0.87 6.71 9.63
N ASN A 40 -1.08 6.51 10.93
CA ASN A 40 -0.68 7.45 11.98
C ASN A 40 0.81 7.83 11.89
N ASN A 41 1.67 6.90 11.45
CA ASN A 41 3.11 7.13 11.30
C ASN A 41 3.44 8.13 10.19
N PHE A 42 2.52 8.39 9.24
CA PHE A 42 2.75 9.31 8.13
C PHE A 42 2.29 10.74 8.41
N VAL A 43 1.48 10.98 9.44
CA VAL A 43 0.90 12.32 9.70
C VAL A 43 1.96 13.41 9.87
N ASN A 44 3.05 13.10 10.57
CA ASN A 44 4.08 14.08 10.96
C ASN A 44 5.50 13.61 10.64
N ASN A 45 5.69 12.92 9.51
CA ASN A 45 7.01 12.46 9.10
C ASN A 45 7.35 12.88 7.65
N ALA A 46 8.59 12.57 7.23
CA ALA A 46 9.08 12.90 5.89
C ALA A 46 8.22 12.27 4.77
N VAL A 47 7.63 11.09 5.00
CA VAL A 47 6.76 10.42 4.02
C VAL A 47 5.49 11.23 3.81
N GLY A 48 4.81 11.64 4.88
CA GLY A 48 3.61 12.47 4.79
C GLY A 48 3.88 13.83 4.16
N GLN A 49 4.99 14.47 4.54
CA GLN A 49 5.41 15.74 3.94
C GLN A 49 5.67 15.62 2.44
N LEU A 50 6.38 14.57 2.02
CA LEU A 50 6.63 14.34 0.60
C LEU A 50 5.34 13.99 -0.16
N LEU A 51 4.44 13.20 0.42
CA LEU A 51 3.13 12.92 -0.19
C LEU A 51 2.34 14.22 -0.41
N LEU A 52 2.32 15.12 0.58
CA LEU A 52 1.67 16.43 0.43
C LEU A 52 2.31 17.27 -0.69
N GLN A 53 3.63 17.29 -0.78
CA GLN A 53 4.34 17.98 -1.87
C GLN A 53 4.00 17.37 -3.24
N ARG A 54 3.96 16.03 -3.34
CA ARG A 54 3.60 15.33 -4.57
C ARG A 54 2.15 15.61 -4.98
N LEU A 55 1.22 15.66 -4.03
CA LEU A 55 -0.19 15.98 -4.28
C LEU A 55 -0.42 17.40 -4.82
N GLN A 56 0.51 18.32 -4.57
CA GLN A 56 0.50 19.68 -5.13
C GLN A 56 1.15 19.76 -6.52
N SER A 57 1.84 18.72 -6.97
CA SER A 57 2.52 18.68 -8.27
C SER A 57 1.57 18.27 -9.39
N GLU A 58 1.56 18.99 -10.50
CA GLU A 58 0.78 18.67 -11.70
C GLU A 58 1.16 17.32 -12.33
N SER A 59 2.38 16.83 -12.09
CA SER A 59 2.84 15.54 -12.59
C SER A 59 2.18 14.34 -11.88
N PHE A 60 1.73 14.54 -10.64
CA PHE A 60 1.21 13.47 -9.82
C PHE A 60 -0.25 13.22 -10.16
N LYS A 61 -0.58 11.96 -10.50
CA LYS A 61 -1.89 11.60 -11.04
C LYS A 61 -2.85 11.15 -9.96
N GLN A 62 -2.42 10.24 -9.08
CA GLN A 62 -3.35 9.66 -8.10
C GLN A 62 -2.66 9.08 -6.86
N LEU A 63 -3.26 9.34 -5.69
CA LEU A 63 -3.00 8.64 -4.44
C LEU A 63 -4.26 7.87 -4.04
N THR A 64 -4.19 6.55 -3.99
CA THR A 64 -5.26 5.73 -3.41
C THR A 64 -4.91 5.33 -1.99
N LEU A 65 -5.74 5.74 -1.04
CA LEU A 65 -5.66 5.37 0.36
C LEU A 65 -6.70 4.29 0.66
N ILE A 66 -6.24 3.09 0.98
CA ILE A 66 -7.10 2.00 1.43
C ILE A 66 -7.12 2.04 2.96
N LYS A 67 -8.18 2.60 3.51
CA LYS A 67 -8.38 2.84 4.93
C LYS A 67 -9.16 1.69 5.55
N LEU A 68 -8.73 1.24 6.72
CA LEU A 68 -9.42 0.19 7.46
C LEU A 68 -10.56 0.79 8.29
N GLU A 69 -11.79 0.30 8.13
CA GLU A 69 -12.94 0.70 8.94
C GLU A 69 -13.70 -0.51 9.48
N PRO A 70 -13.02 -1.42 10.19
CA PRO A 70 -13.55 -2.75 10.43
C PRO A 70 -14.70 -2.70 11.44
N THR A 71 -15.87 -3.18 11.02
CA THR A 71 -17.04 -3.38 11.90
C THR A 71 -17.14 -4.82 12.40
N GLY A 72 -16.28 -5.71 11.90
CA GLY A 72 -16.26 -7.13 12.22
C GLY A 72 -15.56 -7.48 13.53
N PRO A 73 -15.85 -8.66 14.11
CA PRO A 73 -15.29 -9.11 15.38
C PRO A 73 -13.76 -9.29 15.36
N TRP A 74 -13.19 -9.53 14.17
CA TRP A 74 -11.75 -9.70 13.99
C TRP A 74 -10.95 -8.43 14.33
N ARG A 75 -11.56 -7.25 14.34
CA ARG A 75 -10.88 -5.97 14.63
C ARG A 75 -10.11 -6.02 15.94
N ASP A 76 -10.80 -6.40 17.01
CA ASP A 76 -10.26 -6.36 18.37
C ASP A 76 -9.18 -7.46 18.54
N GLU A 77 -9.37 -8.61 17.89
CA GLU A 77 -8.37 -9.67 17.81
C GLU A 77 -7.12 -9.20 17.06
N PHE A 78 -7.27 -8.62 15.87
CA PHE A 78 -6.18 -8.11 15.06
C PHE A 78 -5.40 -6.97 15.76
N ALA A 79 -6.13 -6.07 16.42
CA ALA A 79 -5.54 -5.04 17.28
C ALA A 79 -4.67 -5.65 18.39
N THR A 80 -5.16 -6.71 19.03
CA THR A 80 -4.43 -7.43 20.09
C THR A 80 -3.21 -8.16 19.52
N ILE A 81 -3.31 -8.75 18.34
CA ILE A 81 -2.18 -9.40 17.66
C ILE A 81 -1.04 -8.41 17.39
N LEU A 82 -1.38 -7.23 16.85
CA LEU A 82 -0.38 -6.23 16.45
C LEU A 82 0.16 -5.41 17.61
N ARG A 83 -0.63 -5.24 18.69
CA ARG A 83 -0.31 -4.37 19.83
C ARG A 83 -0.81 -4.96 21.15
N PRO A 84 -0.32 -6.15 21.57
CA PRO A 84 -0.92 -6.90 22.69
C PRO A 84 -0.82 -6.25 24.07
N LYS A 85 -0.03 -5.17 24.22
CA LYS A 85 0.11 -4.41 25.47
C LYS A 85 -0.51 -3.02 25.42
N MET A 86 -1.05 -2.59 24.28
CA MET A 86 -1.62 -1.26 24.11
C MET A 86 -3.08 -1.26 24.59
N PRO A 87 -3.49 -0.33 25.46
CA PRO A 87 -4.89 -0.18 25.86
C PRO A 87 -5.81 0.05 24.65
N ARG A 88 -7.03 -0.50 24.71
CA ARG A 88 -8.04 -0.36 23.64
C ARG A 88 -8.28 1.10 23.22
N GLN A 89 -8.30 2.02 24.20
CA GLN A 89 -8.51 3.44 23.95
C GLN A 89 -7.37 4.05 23.12
N GLU A 90 -6.12 3.69 23.38
CA GLU A 90 -4.97 4.15 22.59
C GLU A 90 -5.02 3.58 21.17
N ILE A 91 -5.42 2.31 21.01
CA ILE A 91 -5.62 1.73 19.68
C ILE A 91 -6.70 2.48 18.90
N GLU A 92 -7.82 2.82 19.54
CA GLU A 92 -8.88 3.61 18.91
C GLU A 92 -8.38 5.00 18.49
N GLN A 93 -7.55 5.65 19.33
CA GLN A 93 -6.93 6.93 18.98
C GLN A 93 -6.02 6.81 17.75
N LEU A 94 -5.25 5.72 17.60
CA LEU A 94 -4.45 5.49 16.39
C LEU A 94 -5.32 5.36 15.14
N TYR A 95 -6.45 4.67 15.24
CA TYR A 95 -7.42 4.60 14.16
C TYR A 95 -8.02 5.96 13.85
N GLU A 96 -8.42 6.74 14.85
CA GLU A 96 -8.98 8.08 14.63
C GLU A 96 -7.99 9.03 13.97
N ILE A 97 -6.74 9.07 14.43
CA ILE A 97 -5.68 9.87 13.82
C ILE A 97 -5.50 9.48 12.36
N SER A 98 -5.45 8.17 12.08
CA SER A 98 -5.35 7.68 10.70
C SER A 98 -6.57 8.03 9.86
N ARG A 99 -7.79 7.93 10.41
CA ARG A 99 -9.03 8.27 9.72
C ARG A 99 -9.07 9.75 9.37
N HIS A 100 -8.72 10.59 10.33
CA HIS A 100 -8.70 12.03 10.19
C HIS A 100 -7.71 12.45 9.10
N TRP A 101 -6.46 12.00 9.16
CA TRP A 101 -5.45 12.30 8.15
C TRP A 101 -5.89 11.90 6.74
N CYS A 102 -6.45 10.70 6.56
CA CYS A 102 -6.99 10.28 5.27
C CYS A 102 -8.12 11.19 4.78
N ALA A 103 -9.04 11.58 5.67
CA ALA A 103 -10.17 12.45 5.33
C ALA A 103 -9.71 13.87 4.98
N GLU A 104 -8.71 14.40 5.69
CA GLU A 104 -8.10 15.69 5.40
C GLU A 104 -7.46 15.69 4.01
N LEU A 105 -6.66 14.66 3.68
CA LEU A 105 -6.07 14.52 2.35
C LEU A 105 -7.14 14.47 1.25
N LYS A 106 -8.20 13.68 1.44
CA LYS A 106 -9.30 13.60 0.48
C LYS A 106 -10.03 14.94 0.33
N THR A 107 -10.19 15.69 1.42
CA THR A 107 -10.88 17.00 1.41
C THR A 107 -10.03 18.06 0.70
N GLN A 108 -8.72 18.10 0.96
CA GLN A 108 -7.81 19.07 0.38
C GLN A 108 -7.52 18.79 -1.11
N PHE A 109 -7.47 17.52 -1.49
CA PHE A 109 -7.08 17.08 -2.84
C PHE A 109 -8.13 16.12 -3.44
N PRO A 110 -9.39 16.54 -3.63
CA PRO A 110 -10.51 15.66 -3.95
C PRO A 110 -10.38 14.94 -5.30
N GLU A 111 -9.69 15.52 -6.27
CA GLU A 111 -9.55 14.96 -7.62
C GLU A 111 -8.44 13.91 -7.72
N VAL A 112 -7.36 14.07 -6.93
CA VAL A 112 -6.16 13.21 -7.02
C VAL A 112 -6.07 12.21 -5.87
N VAL A 113 -6.76 12.45 -4.74
CA VAL A 113 -6.84 11.47 -3.64
C VAL A 113 -8.09 10.64 -3.80
N ASN A 114 -7.93 9.34 -3.99
CA ASN A 114 -8.98 8.35 -3.85
C ASN A 114 -8.93 7.76 -2.45
N LEU A 115 -10.03 7.83 -1.70
CA LEU A 115 -10.11 7.29 -0.35
C LEU A 115 -11.15 6.18 -0.35
N VAL A 116 -10.71 4.96 -0.04
CA VAL A 116 -11.56 3.78 -0.02
C VAL A 116 -11.52 3.16 1.36
N SER A 117 -12.70 2.86 1.91
CA SER A 117 -12.82 2.12 3.17
C SER A 117 -12.95 0.63 2.90
N THR A 118 -12.23 -0.19 3.66
CA THR A 118 -12.32 -1.65 3.58
C THR A 118 -12.70 -2.27 4.91
N GLN A 119 -13.50 -3.34 4.82
CA GLN A 119 -13.90 -4.21 5.93
C GLN A 119 -13.10 -5.51 5.96
N ALA A 120 -12.26 -5.75 4.95
CA ALA A 120 -11.45 -6.95 4.86
C ALA A 120 -10.32 -6.92 5.89
N LEU A 121 -10.03 -8.07 6.49
CA LEU A 121 -8.85 -8.24 7.34
C LEU A 121 -7.60 -8.05 6.48
N PRO A 122 -6.75 -7.05 6.75
CA PRO A 122 -5.52 -6.85 6.00
C PRO A 122 -4.52 -7.94 6.40
N LEU A 123 -4.02 -8.71 5.43
CA LEU A 123 -3.10 -9.81 5.73
C LEU A 123 -1.66 -9.33 5.88
N GLN A 124 -1.33 -8.17 5.30
CA GLN A 124 -0.03 -7.52 5.39
C GLN A 124 -0.12 -6.05 4.96
N PRO A 125 0.81 -5.18 5.38
CA PRO A 125 0.90 -3.84 4.84
C PRO A 125 1.56 -3.85 3.45
N ILE A 126 0.94 -3.20 2.48
CA ILE A 126 1.38 -3.13 1.08
C ILE A 126 1.41 -1.68 0.63
N LEU A 127 2.55 -1.24 0.09
CA LEU A 127 2.71 0.07 -0.55
C LEU A 127 3.09 -0.15 -2.01
N LEU A 128 2.22 0.23 -2.93
CA LEU A 128 2.42 0.16 -4.37
C LEU A 128 2.73 1.57 -4.88
N ILE A 129 3.92 1.78 -5.44
CA ILE A 129 4.47 3.12 -5.72
C ILE A 129 5.13 3.09 -7.09
N GLY A 130 4.34 3.40 -8.13
CA GLY A 130 4.77 3.19 -9.52
C GLY A 130 5.23 1.74 -9.76
N ASP A 131 6.50 1.58 -10.13
CA ASP A 131 7.16 0.29 -10.39
C ASP A 131 7.71 -0.41 -9.14
N LYS A 132 7.51 0.19 -7.96
CA LYS A 132 8.02 -0.33 -6.69
C LYS A 132 6.88 -0.89 -5.86
N LEU A 133 7.17 -2.02 -5.21
CA LEU A 133 6.29 -2.63 -4.23
C LEU A 133 7.03 -2.81 -2.91
N PHE A 134 6.47 -2.30 -1.83
CA PHE A 134 6.96 -2.53 -0.48
C PHE A 134 5.94 -3.36 0.28
N VAL A 135 6.37 -4.53 0.76
CA VAL A 135 5.52 -5.46 1.51
C VAL A 135 6.13 -5.69 2.88
N GLY A 136 5.36 -5.42 3.93
CA GLY A 136 5.75 -5.75 5.30
C GLY A 136 5.09 -7.02 5.77
N HIS A 137 5.37 -7.42 7.01
CA HIS A 137 4.73 -8.57 7.63
C HIS A 137 4.08 -8.18 8.95
N TYR A 138 2.86 -8.66 9.17
CA TYR A 138 2.28 -8.69 10.50
C TYR A 138 2.82 -9.91 11.26
N ALA A 139 2.99 -9.75 12.57
CA ALA A 139 3.44 -10.81 13.46
C ALA A 139 2.80 -10.63 14.82
N HIS A 140 2.64 -11.72 15.57
CA HIS A 140 2.28 -11.69 16.99
C HIS A 140 3.47 -11.13 17.78
N SER A 141 3.56 -9.80 17.86
CA SER A 141 4.73 -9.11 18.37
C SER A 141 4.36 -7.82 19.10
N HIS A 142 5.22 -7.40 20.03
CA HIS A 142 5.14 -6.06 20.62
C HIS A 142 5.69 -4.97 19.70
N THR A 143 6.42 -5.37 18.66
CA THR A 143 7.02 -4.49 17.68
C THR A 143 6.06 -4.26 16.52
N THR A 144 5.92 -3.01 16.09
CA THR A 144 5.02 -2.67 14.98
C THR A 144 5.53 -3.22 13.65
N SER A 145 4.62 -3.45 12.68
CA SER A 145 5.01 -3.94 11.35
C SER A 145 6.03 -3.04 10.66
N ALA A 146 5.97 -1.73 10.85
CA ALA A 146 6.93 -0.76 10.30
C ALA A 146 8.38 -0.99 10.78
N GLN A 147 8.58 -1.68 11.89
CA GLN A 147 9.89 -2.05 12.45
C GLN A 147 10.26 -3.52 12.16
N GLY A 148 9.34 -4.29 11.58
CA GLY A 148 9.52 -5.71 11.26
C GLY A 148 10.23 -5.94 9.92
N LEU A 149 10.10 -7.14 9.36
CA LEU A 149 10.70 -7.47 8.06
C LEU A 149 9.89 -6.84 6.91
N TRP A 150 10.59 -6.14 6.03
CA TRP A 150 10.04 -5.61 4.77
C TRP A 150 10.79 -6.16 3.56
N ILE A 151 10.05 -6.34 2.48
CA ILE A 151 10.58 -6.70 1.16
C ILE A 151 10.26 -5.56 0.21
N GLU A 152 11.27 -5.05 -0.47
CA GLU A 152 11.15 -4.13 -1.60
C GLU A 152 11.33 -4.92 -2.89
N PHE A 153 10.37 -4.78 -3.80
CA PHE A 153 10.46 -5.27 -5.17
C PHE A 153 10.57 -4.10 -6.14
N ASP A 154 11.45 -4.24 -7.12
CA ASP A 154 11.57 -3.40 -8.31
C ASP A 154 11.05 -4.20 -9.50
N ALA A 155 9.85 -3.87 -9.95
CA ALA A 155 9.18 -4.61 -11.02
C ALA A 155 10.00 -4.61 -12.32
N ILE A 156 10.63 -3.48 -12.65
CA ILE A 156 11.43 -3.34 -13.88
C ILE A 156 12.69 -4.20 -13.78
N ALA A 157 13.40 -4.15 -12.64
CA ALA A 157 14.59 -4.98 -12.45
C ALA A 157 14.26 -6.49 -12.44
N LEU A 158 13.03 -6.85 -12.08
CA LEU A 158 12.50 -8.21 -12.13
C LEU A 158 11.94 -8.60 -13.52
N GLY A 159 12.12 -7.75 -14.53
CA GLY A 159 11.78 -8.04 -15.93
C GLY A 159 10.34 -7.75 -16.32
N LEU A 160 9.56 -7.05 -15.49
CA LEU A 160 8.24 -6.55 -15.86
C LEU A 160 8.35 -5.26 -16.67
N ALA A 161 7.30 -4.95 -17.44
CA ALA A 161 7.23 -3.68 -18.15
C ALA A 161 7.01 -2.51 -17.17
N PRO A 162 7.45 -1.30 -17.52
CA PRO A 162 7.12 -0.11 -16.73
C PRO A 162 5.60 0.04 -16.55
N ASN A 163 5.20 0.44 -15.35
CA ASN A 163 3.83 0.56 -14.85
C ASN A 163 3.03 -0.74 -14.71
N SER A 164 3.58 -1.93 -14.96
CA SER A 164 2.81 -3.19 -14.87
C SER A 164 2.04 -3.34 -13.56
N LEU A 165 2.63 -2.97 -12.42
CA LEU A 165 1.96 -3.08 -11.13
C LEU A 165 0.76 -2.13 -11.00
N ILE A 166 0.87 -0.91 -11.54
CA ILE A 166 -0.21 0.09 -11.56
C ILE A 166 -1.27 -0.29 -12.60
N ASP A 167 -0.88 -0.87 -13.72
CA ASP A 167 -1.82 -1.34 -14.74
C ASP A 167 -2.62 -2.54 -14.23
N TRP A 168 -1.97 -3.49 -13.53
CA TRP A 168 -2.68 -4.56 -12.82
C TRP A 168 -3.55 -4.01 -11.70
N PHE A 169 -3.02 -3.00 -11.01
CA PHE A 169 -3.74 -1.93 -10.30
C PHE A 169 -5.11 -1.74 -10.92
N TYR A 170 -5.18 -1.11 -12.09
CA TYR A 170 -6.43 -0.64 -12.69
C TYR A 170 -7.20 -1.64 -13.57
N SER A 171 -6.58 -2.68 -14.08
CA SER A 171 -7.19 -3.57 -15.09
C SER A 171 -7.30 -5.03 -14.65
N GLY A 172 -6.59 -5.41 -13.58
CA GLY A 172 -6.53 -6.77 -13.06
C GLY A 172 -5.22 -7.44 -13.45
N VAL A 173 -4.85 -8.46 -12.69
CA VAL A 173 -3.68 -9.29 -13.00
C VAL A 173 -4.09 -10.25 -14.11
N ASN A 174 -3.37 -10.25 -15.23
CA ASN A 174 -3.65 -11.19 -16.31
C ASN A 174 -3.21 -12.60 -15.87
N THR A 175 -4.17 -13.52 -15.73
CA THR A 175 -3.94 -14.88 -15.22
C THR A 175 -3.26 -15.80 -16.23
N THR A 176 -3.01 -15.34 -17.45
CA THR A 176 -2.28 -16.10 -18.48
C THR A 176 -0.77 -15.94 -18.41
N GLU A 177 -0.24 -15.15 -17.47
CA GLU A 177 1.21 -14.99 -17.31
C GLU A 177 1.83 -16.17 -16.54
N ASP A 178 2.69 -16.94 -17.21
CA ASP A 178 3.43 -18.07 -16.61
C ASP A 178 4.68 -17.64 -15.80
N SER A 179 4.91 -16.34 -15.62
CA SER A 179 6.09 -15.85 -14.91
C SER A 179 5.91 -15.96 -13.39
N PRO A 180 6.80 -16.68 -12.66
CA PRO A 180 6.74 -16.74 -11.20
C PRO A 180 6.79 -15.36 -10.54
N VAL A 181 7.51 -14.40 -11.14
CA VAL A 181 7.56 -13.00 -10.68
C VAL A 181 6.19 -12.35 -10.80
N ALA A 182 5.55 -12.44 -11.96
CA ALA A 182 4.25 -11.83 -12.20
C ALA A 182 3.18 -12.42 -11.28
N ILE A 183 3.16 -13.74 -11.15
CA ILE A 183 2.25 -14.44 -10.22
C ILE A 183 2.47 -13.95 -8.78
N THR A 184 3.73 -13.82 -8.35
CA THR A 184 4.05 -13.39 -6.98
C THR A 184 3.64 -11.93 -6.73
N LEU A 185 4.03 -11.01 -7.60
CA LEU A 185 3.72 -9.58 -7.44
C LEU A 185 2.23 -9.31 -7.64
N GLY A 186 1.59 -9.99 -8.59
CA GLY A 186 0.17 -9.92 -8.87
C GLY A 186 -0.69 -10.26 -7.65
N ARG A 187 -0.28 -11.23 -6.81
CA ARG A 187 -1.03 -11.54 -5.57
C ARG A 187 -1.08 -10.36 -4.59
N TYR A 188 -0.01 -9.58 -4.48
CA TYR A 188 -0.01 -8.38 -3.62
C TYR A 188 -0.87 -7.26 -4.21
N VAL A 189 -0.83 -7.11 -5.54
CA VAL A 189 -1.70 -6.15 -6.24
C VAL A 189 -3.17 -6.52 -6.07
N GLU A 190 -3.50 -7.81 -6.20
CA GLU A 190 -4.84 -8.36 -6.06
C GLU A 190 -5.39 -8.17 -4.64
N GLU A 191 -4.57 -8.27 -3.60
CA GLU A 191 -4.96 -7.92 -2.21
C GLU A 191 -5.45 -6.46 -2.15
N CYS A 192 -4.70 -5.51 -2.72
CA CYS A 192 -5.11 -4.10 -2.77
C CYS A 192 -6.41 -3.91 -3.56
N ARG A 193 -6.55 -4.58 -4.71
CA ARG A 193 -7.76 -4.51 -5.55
C ARG A 193 -9.00 -5.00 -4.80
N ARG A 194 -8.90 -6.16 -4.16
CA ARG A 194 -9.98 -6.75 -3.37
C ARG A 194 -10.36 -5.87 -2.18
N ALA A 195 -9.38 -5.22 -1.57
CA ALA A 195 -9.64 -4.27 -0.49
C ALA A 195 -10.40 -3.03 -0.97
N VAL A 196 -10.17 -2.58 -2.21
CA VAL A 196 -10.95 -1.50 -2.85
C VAL A 196 -12.37 -1.95 -3.25
N GLY A 197 -12.55 -3.24 -3.53
CA GLY A 197 -13.79 -3.86 -3.95
C GLY A 197 -13.97 -3.81 -5.47
N ASP A 198 -14.21 -4.97 -6.10
CA ASP A 198 -14.33 -5.13 -7.55
C ASP A 198 -15.44 -4.26 -8.19
N LEU A 199 -16.40 -3.76 -7.40
CA LEU A 199 -17.46 -2.86 -7.87
C LEU A 199 -16.94 -1.47 -8.29
N TRP A 200 -15.79 -1.02 -7.79
CA TRP A 200 -15.20 0.27 -8.21
C TRP A 200 -14.56 0.19 -9.61
N TYR A 201 -14.09 -0.99 -10.01
CA TYR A 201 -13.49 -1.21 -11.33
C TYR A 201 -14.46 -1.00 -12.47
N GLN A 202 -15.74 -1.36 -12.28
CA GLN A 202 -16.76 -1.10 -13.30
C GLN A 202 -16.99 0.40 -13.53
N SER A 203 -16.84 1.22 -12.48
CA SER A 203 -17.00 2.68 -12.53
C SER A 203 -15.81 3.38 -13.21
N VAL A 204 -14.57 2.92 -12.96
CA VAL A 204 -13.37 3.49 -13.60
C VAL A 204 -13.27 3.11 -15.07
N ILE A 205 -13.60 1.86 -15.42
CA ILE A 205 -13.68 1.42 -16.82
C ILE A 205 -14.77 2.19 -17.58
N ALA A 206 -15.87 2.56 -16.92
CA ALA A 206 -16.90 3.40 -17.52
C ALA A 206 -16.40 4.83 -17.81
N LEU A 207 -15.65 5.43 -16.89
CA LEU A 207 -15.09 6.79 -17.06
C LEU A 207 -13.99 6.86 -18.13
N ASP A 208 -13.23 5.80 -18.33
CA ASP A 208 -12.18 5.74 -19.37
C ASP A 208 -12.78 5.55 -20.77
N LYS A 209 -13.94 4.89 -20.88
CA LYS A 209 -14.71 4.77 -22.12
C LYS A 209 -15.37 6.08 -22.59
N GLU A 210 -15.54 7.06 -21.70
CA GLU A 210 -16.07 8.39 -22.04
C GLU A 210 -14.98 9.38 -22.49
N ARG A 211 -13.70 8.98 -22.44
CA ARG A 211 -12.53 9.80 -22.79
C ARG A 211 -11.90 9.45 -24.15
N HIS A 212 -12.51 8.52 -24.90
CA HIS A 212 -12.14 8.14 -26.27
C HIS A 212 -13.35 8.25 -27.20
#